data_AF-A0A9P7PZ80-F1
#
_entry.id   AF-A0A9P7PZ80-F1
#
_cell.length_a   1.000
_cell.length_b   1.000
_cell.length_c   1.000
_cell.angle_alpha   90.00
_cell.angle_beta   90.00
_cell.angle_gamma   90.00
#
_symmetry.space_group_name_H-M   'P 1'
#
loop_
_entity.id
_entity.type
_entity.pdbx_description
1 polymer ?
#
loop_
_entity_poly.entity_id
_entity_poly.type
_entity_poly.pdbx_seq_one_letter_code
_entity_poly.pdbx_strand_id
1 'polypeptide(L)'
;MKDHSSHNVKKVDDVVDSLQVHLTSGSFQNADLEHLSARLQSAIPLVNFWLTNPTTLDKLTRPKDLDSQCCKLWNTCVRERMSWTAQRCETERDAGDANTVLMSAWLLSFLCLELDRVLSNKPSDQAEEASYMMGLMVPLVKASINDANFETARLALQRGAAHLDNLNLAVGRGEKEPAEDKVCFNFQAKYYAMRIWL
;
A
#
# COMPACT_ATOMS: atom_id res chain seq x y z
N MET A 1 -3.95 -27.62 -7.77
CA MET A 1 -3.33 -26.40 -7.19
C MET A 1 -3.30 -25.20 -8.15
N LYS A 2 -3.14 -25.37 -9.47
CA LYS A 2 -3.11 -24.23 -10.42
C LYS A 2 -4.42 -23.42 -10.49
N ASP A 3 -5.58 -24.07 -10.39
CA ASP A 3 -6.88 -23.41 -10.56
C ASP A 3 -7.23 -22.42 -9.43
N HIS A 4 -6.77 -22.69 -8.20
CA HIS A 4 -7.03 -21.81 -7.06
C HIS A 4 -6.18 -20.54 -7.08
N SER A 5 -4.94 -20.62 -7.59
CA SER A 5 -4.06 -19.44 -7.74
C SER A 5 -4.63 -18.47 -8.77
N SER A 6 -5.08 -18.97 -9.92
CA SER A 6 -5.67 -18.13 -10.98
C SER A 6 -6.97 -17.46 -10.55
N HIS A 7 -7.84 -18.16 -9.82
CA HIS A 7 -9.06 -17.58 -9.26
C HIS A 7 -8.76 -16.44 -8.27
N ASN A 8 -7.77 -16.64 -7.39
CA ASN A 8 -7.40 -15.66 -6.38
C ASN A 8 -6.75 -14.41 -6.98
N VAL A 9 -5.95 -14.56 -8.03
CA VAL A 9 -5.38 -13.41 -8.77
C VAL A 9 -6.49 -12.59 -9.42
N LYS A 10 -7.40 -13.25 -10.14
CA LYS A 10 -8.56 -12.59 -10.75
C LYS A 10 -9.39 -11.83 -9.71
N LYS A 11 -9.57 -12.41 -8.52
CA LYS A 11 -10.27 -11.76 -7.42
C LYS A 11 -9.61 -10.44 -7.02
N VAL A 12 -8.28 -10.39 -6.95
CA VAL A 12 -7.55 -9.15 -6.61
C VAL A 12 -7.67 -8.13 -7.73
N ASP A 13 -7.52 -8.54 -8.99
CA ASP A 13 -7.69 -7.66 -10.15
C ASP A 13 -9.08 -7.03 -10.19
N ASP A 14 -10.13 -7.85 -10.04
CA ASP A 14 -11.51 -7.40 -10.00
C ASP A 14 -11.73 -6.35 -8.91
N VAL A 15 -11.06 -6.51 -7.75
CA VAL A 15 -11.14 -5.57 -6.61
C VAL A 15 -10.45 -4.25 -6.94
N VAL A 16 -9.24 -4.29 -7.50
CA VAL A 16 -8.50 -3.09 -7.90
C VAL A 16 -9.28 -2.30 -8.95
N ASP A 17 -9.79 -2.96 -9.99
CA ASP A 17 -10.61 -2.33 -11.02
C ASP A 17 -11.89 -1.70 -10.44
N SER A 18 -12.58 -2.43 -9.57
CA SER A 18 -13.80 -1.93 -8.94
C SER A 18 -13.55 -0.74 -8.03
N LEU A 19 -12.47 -0.74 -7.25
CA LEU A 19 -12.09 0.40 -6.41
C LEU A 19 -11.80 1.64 -7.26
N GLN A 20 -11.13 1.46 -8.40
CA GLN A 20 -10.82 2.56 -9.29
C GLN A 20 -12.09 3.20 -9.87
N VAL A 21 -13.10 2.40 -10.22
CA VAL A 21 -14.40 2.91 -10.70
C VAL A 21 -15.12 3.69 -9.58
N HIS A 22 -15.22 3.14 -8.38
CA HIS A 22 -15.97 3.78 -7.29
C HIS A 22 -15.28 5.06 -6.80
N LEU A 23 -13.96 5.02 -6.58
CA LEU A 23 -13.19 6.19 -6.13
C LEU A 23 -13.19 7.33 -7.16
N THR A 24 -13.24 7.05 -8.46
CA THR A 24 -13.29 8.10 -9.50
C THR A 24 -14.70 8.63 -9.75
N SER A 25 -15.74 7.85 -9.44
CA SER A 25 -17.14 8.27 -9.61
C SER A 25 -17.63 9.23 -8.52
N GLY A 26 -16.92 9.34 -7.38
CA GLY A 26 -17.33 10.16 -6.24
C GLY A 26 -18.62 9.69 -5.55
N SER A 27 -19.19 8.55 -5.95
CA SER A 27 -20.41 7.98 -5.39
C SER A 27 -20.06 6.90 -4.38
N PHE A 28 -20.07 7.26 -3.08
CA PHE A 28 -20.01 6.31 -1.99
C PHE A 28 -21.39 6.21 -1.33
N GLN A 29 -22.30 5.42 -1.91
CA GLN A 29 -23.51 5.05 -1.20
C GLN A 29 -23.18 4.00 -0.13
N ASN A 30 -23.91 3.98 0.99
CA ASN A 30 -23.60 3.08 2.11
C ASN A 30 -23.59 1.58 1.71
N ALA A 31 -24.48 1.16 0.81
CA ALA A 31 -24.49 -0.22 0.30
C ALA A 31 -23.24 -0.57 -0.55
N ASP A 32 -22.73 0.40 -1.31
CA ASP A 32 -21.50 0.23 -2.11
C ASP A 32 -20.28 0.16 -1.20
N LEU A 33 -20.26 0.94 -0.11
CA LEU A 33 -19.19 0.94 0.90
C LEU A 33 -19.07 -0.40 1.62
N GLU A 34 -20.20 -0.99 2.07
CA GLU A 34 -20.18 -2.30 2.71
C GLU A 34 -19.64 -3.39 1.75
N HIS A 35 -20.09 -3.38 0.49
CA HIS A 35 -19.62 -4.32 -0.51
C HIS A 35 -18.12 -4.17 -0.80
N LEU A 36 -17.64 -2.93 -0.96
CA LEU A 36 -16.22 -2.63 -1.15
C LEU A 36 -15.38 -3.04 0.08
N SER A 37 -15.88 -2.76 1.29
CA SER A 37 -15.23 -3.14 2.54
C SER A 37 -15.05 -4.65 2.63
N ALA A 38 -16.09 -5.45 2.36
CA ALA A 38 -15.99 -6.91 2.36
C ALA A 38 -14.98 -7.44 1.32
N ARG A 39 -14.93 -6.79 0.15
CA ARG A 39 -13.98 -7.13 -0.91
C ARG A 39 -12.53 -6.82 -0.52
N LEU A 40 -12.29 -5.66 0.10
CA LEU A 40 -10.99 -5.26 0.65
C LEU A 40 -10.54 -6.19 1.78
N GLN A 41 -11.44 -6.53 2.71
CA GLN A 41 -11.19 -7.47 3.79
C GLN A 41 -10.77 -8.86 3.28
N SER A 42 -11.22 -9.25 2.08
CA SER A 42 -10.74 -10.48 1.47
C SER A 42 -9.46 -10.34 0.65
N ALA A 43 -9.23 -9.20 -0.01
CA ALA A 43 -8.09 -9.01 -0.90
C ALA A 43 -6.79 -8.73 -0.12
N ILE A 44 -6.84 -7.90 0.92
CA ILE A 44 -5.66 -7.49 1.69
C ILE A 44 -4.93 -8.70 2.32
N PRO A 45 -5.60 -9.62 3.04
CA PRO A 45 -4.92 -10.78 3.61
C PRO A 45 -4.32 -11.71 2.55
N LEU A 46 -4.98 -11.81 1.39
CA LEU A 46 -4.52 -12.64 0.28
C LEU A 46 -3.22 -12.08 -0.34
N VAL A 47 -3.17 -10.78 -0.61
CA VAL A 47 -1.94 -10.12 -1.13
C VAL A 47 -0.83 -10.18 -0.09
N ASN A 48 -1.13 -9.94 1.19
CA ASN A 48 -0.15 -10.05 2.27
C ASN A 48 0.40 -11.48 2.43
N PHE A 49 -0.45 -12.50 2.21
CA PHE A 49 -0.02 -13.90 2.19
C PHE A 49 0.98 -14.16 1.07
N TRP A 50 0.73 -13.66 -0.15
CA TRP A 50 1.66 -13.79 -1.28
C TRP A 50 2.96 -13.04 -1.07
N LEU A 51 2.91 -11.85 -0.46
CA LEU A 51 4.10 -11.10 -0.07
C LEU A 51 4.98 -11.84 0.95
N THR A 52 4.36 -12.64 1.81
CA THR A 52 5.08 -13.47 2.81
C THR A 52 5.54 -14.79 2.19
N ASN A 53 4.83 -15.29 1.17
CA ASN A 53 5.08 -16.59 0.53
C ASN A 53 5.14 -16.43 -1.00
N PRO A 54 6.13 -15.71 -1.56
CA PRO A 54 6.15 -15.35 -2.97
C PRO A 54 6.25 -16.57 -3.91
N THR A 55 6.77 -17.70 -3.42
CA THR A 55 6.84 -18.98 -4.15
C THR A 55 5.47 -19.60 -4.44
N THR A 56 4.42 -19.14 -3.76
CA THR A 56 3.05 -19.63 -3.98
C THR A 56 2.38 -19.01 -5.21
N LEU A 57 2.92 -17.91 -5.73
CA LEU A 57 2.43 -17.26 -6.94
C LEU A 57 3.29 -17.68 -8.13
N ASP A 58 2.70 -18.41 -9.08
CA ASP A 58 3.38 -18.72 -10.34
C ASP A 58 3.53 -17.43 -11.17
N LYS A 59 4.68 -17.24 -11.81
CA LYS A 59 4.95 -16.12 -12.73
C LYS A 59 3.93 -16.06 -13.87
N LEU A 60 3.37 -17.20 -14.27
CA LEU A 60 2.31 -17.30 -15.29
C LEU A 60 0.94 -16.81 -14.81
N THR A 61 0.74 -16.71 -13.50
CA THR A 61 -0.47 -16.15 -12.88
C THR A 61 -0.27 -14.72 -12.39
N ARG A 62 0.79 -14.03 -12.82
CA ARG A 62 0.98 -12.64 -12.46
C ARG A 62 -0.13 -11.79 -13.11
N PRO A 63 -0.83 -10.96 -12.34
CA PRO A 63 -1.78 -10.02 -12.91
C PRO A 63 -1.07 -9.06 -13.87
N LYS A 64 -1.61 -8.95 -15.09
CA LYS A 64 -1.08 -8.05 -16.12
C LYS A 64 -1.45 -6.62 -15.73
N ASP A 65 -0.54 -5.68 -15.94
CA ASP A 65 -0.75 -4.25 -15.68
C ASP A 65 -1.01 -3.86 -14.21
N LEU A 66 -0.77 -4.78 -13.26
CA LEU A 66 -0.99 -4.54 -11.83
C LEU A 66 -0.26 -3.29 -11.33
N ASP A 67 1.00 -3.09 -11.75
CA ASP A 67 1.77 -1.90 -11.38
C ASP A 67 1.09 -0.59 -11.82
N SER A 68 0.64 -0.52 -13.08
CA SER A 68 -0.03 0.67 -13.63
C SER A 68 -1.37 0.92 -12.95
N GLN A 69 -2.18 -0.13 -12.76
CA GLN A 69 -3.46 -0.03 -12.06
C GLN A 69 -3.27 0.39 -10.60
N CYS A 70 -2.32 -0.22 -9.89
CA CYS A 70 -2.07 0.08 -8.48
C CYS A 70 -1.45 1.46 -8.29
N CYS A 71 -0.62 1.95 -9.22
CA CYS A 71 -0.15 3.33 -9.22
C CYS A 71 -1.31 4.33 -9.43
N LYS A 72 -2.26 4.03 -10.33
CA LYS A 72 -3.45 4.86 -10.51
C LYS A 72 -4.34 4.86 -9.26
N LEU A 73 -4.52 3.69 -8.64
CA LEU A 73 -5.26 3.55 -7.39
C LEU A 73 -4.58 4.33 -6.27
N TRP A 74 -3.26 4.22 -6.12
CA TRP A 74 -2.45 4.98 -5.16
C TRP A 74 -2.70 6.48 -5.29
N ASN A 75 -2.51 7.01 -6.51
CA ASN A 75 -2.65 8.43 -6.78
C ASN A 75 -4.08 8.92 -6.54
N THR A 76 -5.08 8.07 -6.84
CA THR A 76 -6.48 8.37 -6.53
C THR A 76 -6.71 8.43 -5.03
N CYS A 77 -6.20 7.47 -4.25
CA CYS A 77 -6.32 7.49 -2.79
C CYS A 77 -5.68 8.73 -2.18
N VAL A 78 -4.50 9.13 -2.65
CA VAL A 78 -3.82 10.36 -2.23
C VAL A 78 -4.68 11.59 -2.52
N ARG A 79 -5.22 11.70 -3.74
CA ARG A 79 -6.07 12.83 -4.14
C ARG A 79 -7.33 12.92 -3.30
N GLU A 80 -8.03 11.81 -3.09
CA GLU A 80 -9.23 11.77 -2.25
C GLU A 80 -8.91 12.09 -0.79
N ARG A 81 -7.76 11.63 -0.27
CA ARG A 81 -7.35 12.00 1.09
C ARG A 81 -7.11 13.51 1.22
N MET A 82 -6.52 14.13 0.20
CA MET A 82 -6.26 15.57 0.19
C MET A 82 -7.56 16.37 0.04
N SER A 83 -8.49 15.95 -0.81
CA SER A 83 -9.81 16.60 -0.95
C SER A 83 -10.58 16.57 0.38
N TRP A 84 -10.58 15.43 1.07
CA TRP A 84 -11.23 15.29 2.38
C TRP A 84 -10.54 16.08 3.49
N THR A 85 -9.21 16.20 3.47
CA THR A 85 -8.51 17.07 4.43
C THR A 85 -8.92 18.53 4.24
N ALA A 86 -9.12 18.96 2.98
CA ALA A 86 -9.55 20.31 2.65
C ALA A 86 -11.04 20.57 2.94
N GLN A 87 -11.87 19.52 2.89
CA GLN A 87 -13.33 19.58 3.04
C GLN A 87 -13.85 19.15 4.43
N ARG A 88 -13.00 19.07 5.48
CA ARG A 88 -13.42 18.74 6.86
C ARG A 88 -14.34 19.83 7.45
N CYS A 89 -15.58 19.89 6.97
CA CYS A 89 -16.74 20.56 7.55
C CYS A 89 -17.98 19.73 7.17
N GLU A 90 -18.79 19.40 8.18
CA GLU A 90 -20.21 19.03 8.05
C GLU A 90 -20.54 17.63 7.49
N THR A 91 -20.29 16.56 8.27
CA THR A 91 -21.24 15.46 8.60
C THR A 91 -20.50 14.22 9.13
N GLU A 92 -20.50 14.04 10.45
CA GLU A 92 -19.59 13.14 11.17
C GLU A 92 -20.04 11.67 11.31
N ARG A 93 -21.16 11.22 10.70
CA ARG A 93 -21.65 9.84 10.91
C ARG A 93 -21.32 8.84 9.81
N ASP A 94 -21.34 9.23 8.53
CA ASP A 94 -21.03 8.31 7.41
C ASP A 94 -19.58 8.45 6.90
N ALA A 95 -18.85 9.48 7.36
CA ALA A 95 -17.45 9.70 6.98
C ALA A 95 -16.48 8.63 7.52
N GLY A 96 -16.85 7.94 8.61
CA GLY A 96 -16.01 6.92 9.25
C GLY A 96 -15.81 5.68 8.38
N ASP A 97 -16.89 5.18 7.77
CA ASP A 97 -16.85 3.97 6.95
C ASP A 97 -16.18 4.25 5.60
N ALA A 98 -16.50 5.38 4.96
CA ALA A 98 -15.83 5.82 3.74
C ALA A 98 -14.31 5.95 3.97
N ASN A 99 -13.89 6.51 5.10
CA ASN A 99 -12.47 6.65 5.41
C ASN A 99 -11.77 5.33 5.70
N THR A 100 -12.45 4.41 6.35
CA THR A 100 -11.93 3.06 6.56
C THR A 100 -11.72 2.34 5.21
N VAL A 101 -12.67 2.48 4.29
CA VAL A 101 -12.57 1.93 2.93
C VAL A 101 -11.44 2.59 2.15
N LEU A 102 -11.29 3.92 2.20
CA LEU A 102 -10.20 4.65 1.55
C LEU A 102 -8.82 4.20 2.06
N MET A 103 -8.64 4.09 3.38
CA MET A 103 -7.38 3.61 3.97
C MET A 103 -7.07 2.17 3.59
N SER A 104 -8.09 1.32 3.57
CA SER A 104 -7.96 -0.08 3.15
C SER A 104 -7.59 -0.20 1.67
N ALA A 105 -8.17 0.64 0.80
CA ALA A 105 -7.83 0.70 -0.62
C ALA A 105 -6.40 1.21 -0.85
N TRP A 106 -5.97 2.22 -0.08
CA TRP A 106 -4.61 2.76 -0.14
C TRP A 106 -3.58 1.71 0.33
N LEU A 107 -3.90 0.97 1.39
CA LEU A 107 -3.11 -0.18 1.84
C LEU A 107 -3.04 -1.29 0.80
N LEU A 108 -4.17 -1.66 0.18
CA LEU A 108 -4.17 -2.68 -0.87
C LEU A 108 -3.27 -2.27 -2.03
N SER A 109 -3.36 -1.00 -2.48
CA SER A 109 -2.49 -0.45 -3.52
C SER A 109 -1.01 -0.54 -3.14
N PHE A 110 -0.64 -0.17 -1.90
CA PHE A 110 0.72 -0.33 -1.38
C PHE A 110 1.22 -1.78 -1.49
N LEU A 111 0.42 -2.74 -1.00
CA LEU A 111 0.80 -4.15 -0.97
C LEU A 111 0.90 -4.75 -2.38
N CYS A 112 0.00 -4.38 -3.29
CA CYS A 112 0.05 -4.83 -4.68
C CYS A 112 1.27 -4.27 -5.43
N LEU A 113 1.63 -3.01 -5.18
CA LEU A 113 2.86 -2.43 -5.73
C LEU A 113 4.07 -3.24 -5.22
N GLU A 114 4.18 -3.44 -3.91
CA GLU A 114 5.25 -4.25 -3.31
C GLU A 114 5.33 -5.65 -3.93
N LEU A 115 4.17 -6.31 -4.10
CA LEU A 115 4.09 -7.65 -4.67
C LEU A 115 4.62 -7.67 -6.11
N ASP A 116 4.24 -6.68 -6.92
CA ASP A 116 4.72 -6.55 -8.30
C ASP A 116 6.25 -6.48 -8.36
N ARG A 117 6.87 -5.78 -7.40
CA ARG A 117 8.33 -5.62 -7.30
C ARG A 117 9.01 -6.91 -6.87
N VAL A 118 8.48 -7.59 -5.86
CA VAL A 118 8.95 -8.91 -5.41
C VAL A 118 8.89 -9.93 -6.55
N LEU A 119 7.83 -9.92 -7.34
CA LEU A 119 7.66 -10.87 -8.46
C LEU A 119 8.48 -10.51 -9.70
N SER A 120 8.82 -9.23 -9.86
CA SER A 120 9.55 -8.76 -11.03
C SER A 120 10.99 -9.25 -11.06
N ASN A 121 11.61 -9.57 -9.92
CA ASN A 121 13.03 -9.95 -9.83
C ASN A 121 13.93 -9.06 -10.71
N LYS A 122 13.60 -7.77 -10.84
CA LYS A 122 14.41 -6.85 -11.63
C LYS A 122 15.73 -6.64 -10.88
N PRO A 123 16.88 -6.60 -11.56
CA PRO A 123 18.16 -6.26 -10.94
C PRO A 123 18.24 -4.75 -10.64
N SER A 124 17.18 -4.13 -10.10
CA SER A 124 17.22 -2.72 -9.70
C SER A 124 18.09 -2.56 -8.44
N ASP A 125 18.63 -1.35 -8.26
CA ASP A 125 19.31 -0.99 -7.02
C ASP A 125 18.32 -1.23 -5.86
N GLN A 126 18.65 -2.18 -4.99
CA GLN A 126 17.83 -2.53 -3.83
C GLN A 126 17.61 -1.33 -2.92
N ALA A 127 18.53 -0.37 -2.89
CA ALA A 127 18.39 0.85 -2.11
C ALA A 127 17.45 1.87 -2.77
N GLU A 128 17.44 1.95 -4.11
CA GLU A 128 16.46 2.77 -4.84
C GLU A 128 15.05 2.22 -4.63
N GLU A 129 14.89 0.91 -4.77
CA GLU A 129 13.62 0.21 -4.52
C GLU A 129 13.14 0.40 -3.08
N ALA A 130 14.04 0.22 -2.11
CA ALA A 130 13.72 0.43 -0.71
C ALA A 130 13.36 1.90 -0.41
N SER A 131 14.06 2.86 -1.04
CA SER A 131 13.74 4.30 -0.90
C SER A 131 12.36 4.61 -1.47
N TYR A 132 12.03 4.04 -2.63
CA TYR A 132 10.70 4.16 -3.24
C TYR A 132 9.62 3.60 -2.32
N MET A 133 9.79 2.37 -1.82
CA MET A 133 8.83 1.72 -0.92
C MET A 133 8.67 2.48 0.41
N MET A 134 9.76 3.02 0.97
CA MET A 134 9.69 3.91 2.13
C MET A 134 8.95 5.21 1.83
N GLY A 135 9.14 5.77 0.62
CA GLY A 135 8.43 6.93 0.11
C GLY A 135 6.92 6.73 0.00
N LEU A 136 6.47 5.51 -0.29
CA LEU A 136 5.05 5.13 -0.26
C LEU A 136 4.57 4.89 1.17
N MET A 137 5.29 4.11 1.97
CA MET A 137 4.87 3.71 3.31
C MET A 137 4.64 4.92 4.25
N VAL A 138 5.56 5.88 4.25
CA VAL A 138 5.52 7.05 5.16
C VAL A 138 4.20 7.83 5.10
N PRO A 139 3.72 8.32 3.93
CA PRO A 139 2.46 9.05 3.86
C PRO A 139 1.25 8.20 4.24
N LEU A 140 1.23 6.91 3.87
CA LEU A 140 0.15 5.99 4.25
C LEU A 140 0.05 5.82 5.76
N VAL A 141 1.19 5.53 6.43
CA VAL A 141 1.23 5.37 7.89
C VAL A 141 0.83 6.66 8.60
N LYS A 142 1.36 7.80 8.14
CA LYS A 142 1.01 9.10 8.73
C LYS A 142 -0.50 9.39 8.64
N ALA A 143 -1.09 9.17 7.47
CA ALA A 143 -2.53 9.36 7.28
C ALA A 143 -3.34 8.40 8.18
N SER A 144 -2.91 7.14 8.24
CA SER A 144 -3.57 6.11 9.04
C SER A 144 -3.54 6.43 10.54
N ILE A 145 -2.42 6.89 11.08
CA ILE A 145 -2.31 7.33 12.48
C ILE A 145 -3.23 8.53 12.76
N ASN A 146 -3.23 9.52 11.87
CA ASN A 146 -4.06 10.72 12.01
C ASN A 146 -5.57 10.41 12.04
N ASP A 147 -5.98 9.32 11.39
CA ASP A 147 -7.37 8.89 11.31
C ASP A 147 -7.67 7.67 12.22
N ALA A 148 -6.77 7.37 13.18
CA ALA A 148 -6.88 6.26 14.13
C ALA A 148 -7.06 4.86 13.49
N ASN A 149 -6.63 4.68 12.24
CA ASN A 149 -6.63 3.39 11.53
C ASN A 149 -5.31 2.64 11.84
N PHE A 150 -5.17 2.19 13.08
CA PHE A 150 -3.93 1.61 13.59
C PHE A 150 -3.55 0.27 12.95
N GLU A 151 -4.52 -0.53 12.49
CA GLU A 151 -4.23 -1.80 11.80
C GLU A 151 -3.55 -1.55 10.45
N THR A 152 -4.03 -0.56 9.68
CA THR A 152 -3.38 -0.16 8.42
C THR A 152 -1.98 0.38 8.67
N ALA A 153 -1.83 1.26 9.67
CA ALA A 153 -0.54 1.82 10.04
C ALA A 153 0.47 0.73 10.45
N ARG A 154 0.01 -0.24 11.27
CA ARG A 154 0.85 -1.34 11.75
C ARG A 154 1.32 -2.23 10.62
N LEU A 155 0.42 -2.66 9.72
CA LEU A 155 0.82 -3.51 8.60
C LEU A 155 1.79 -2.78 7.67
N ALA A 156 1.51 -1.53 7.31
CA ALA A 156 2.40 -0.75 6.46
C ALA A 156 3.80 -0.55 7.10
N LEU A 157 3.88 -0.29 8.41
CA LEU A 157 5.17 -0.21 9.12
C LEU A 157 5.90 -1.56 9.19
N GLN A 158 5.18 -2.66 9.37
CA GLN A 158 5.79 -4.00 9.36
C GLN A 158 6.44 -4.29 8.01
N ARG A 159 5.77 -3.95 6.90
CA ARG A 159 6.35 -4.07 5.55
C ARG A 159 7.51 -3.10 5.36
N GLY A 160 7.37 -1.86 5.82
CA GLY A 160 8.41 -0.82 5.76
C GLY A 160 9.71 -1.19 6.50
N ALA A 161 9.64 -2.03 7.54
CA ALA A 161 10.81 -2.47 8.30
C ALA A 161 11.85 -3.16 7.41
N ALA A 162 11.41 -4.08 6.54
CA ALA A 162 12.30 -4.81 5.64
C ALA A 162 13.00 -3.87 4.64
N HIS A 163 12.30 -2.84 4.16
CA HIS A 163 12.88 -1.83 3.26
C HIS A 163 13.87 -0.92 4.00
N LEU A 164 13.57 -0.53 5.24
CA LEU A 164 14.50 0.22 6.06
C LEU A 164 15.80 -0.56 6.33
N ASP A 165 15.70 -1.86 6.60
CA ASP A 165 16.87 -2.72 6.78
C ASP A 165 17.74 -2.77 5.51
N ASN A 166 17.11 -2.87 4.33
CA ASN A 166 17.81 -2.82 3.04
C ASN A 166 18.52 -1.48 2.82
N LEU A 167 17.91 -0.35 3.20
CA LEU A 167 18.56 0.96 3.12
C LEU A 167 19.78 1.05 4.04
N ASN A 168 19.65 0.59 5.29
CA ASN A 168 20.75 0.60 6.26
C ASN A 168 21.93 -0.28 5.80
N LEU A 169 21.65 -1.43 5.20
CA LEU A 169 22.67 -2.32 4.65
C LEU A 169 23.43 -1.72 3.46
N ALA A 170 22.80 -0.82 2.70
CA ALA A 170 23.45 -0.13 1.59
C ALA A 170 24.38 1.00 2.08
N VAL A 171 23.98 1.74 3.12
CA VAL A 171 24.82 2.79 3.75
C VAL A 171 26.07 2.19 4.40
N GLY A 172 25.95 1.04 5.06
CA GLY A 172 27.07 0.38 5.75
C GLY A 172 28.21 -0.13 4.86
N ARG A 173 28.01 -0.20 3.53
CA ARG A 173 29.04 -0.67 2.57
C ARG A 173 29.98 0.43 2.08
N GLY A 174 29.72 1.70 2.40
CA GLY A 174 30.54 2.83 1.96
C GLY A 174 30.48 3.08 0.45
N GLU A 175 29.47 2.53 -0.24
CA GLU A 175 29.33 2.57 -1.69
C GLU A 175 28.53 3.79 -2.19
N LYS A 176 27.97 4.62 -1.30
CA LYS A 176 26.97 5.64 -1.65
C LYS A 176 27.40 7.09 -1.41
N GLU A 177 26.84 7.99 -2.22
CA GLU A 177 27.09 9.43 -2.09
C GLU A 177 26.44 10.02 -0.83
N PRO A 178 26.98 11.12 -0.26
CA PRO A 178 26.46 11.75 0.96
C PRO A 178 24.98 12.18 0.89
N ALA A 179 24.43 12.35 -0.31
CA ALA A 179 23.03 12.67 -0.51
C ALA A 179 22.11 11.47 -0.25
N GLU A 180 22.54 10.25 -0.59
CA GLU A 180 21.77 9.02 -0.38
C GLU A 180 21.75 8.64 1.10
N ASP A 181 22.84 8.88 1.82
CA ASP A 181 22.90 8.72 3.28
C ASP A 181 21.88 9.62 3.98
N LYS A 182 21.75 10.89 3.56
CA LYS A 182 20.75 11.81 4.11
C LYS A 182 19.32 11.33 3.88
N VAL A 183 19.03 10.71 2.73
CA VAL A 183 17.71 10.14 2.43
C VAL A 183 17.43 8.95 3.36
N CYS A 184 18.41 8.07 3.55
CA CYS A 184 18.31 6.94 4.48
C CYS A 184 18.03 7.42 5.92
N PHE A 185 18.83 8.36 6.44
CA PHE A 185 18.62 8.91 7.79
C PHE A 185 17.25 9.58 7.96
N ASN A 186 16.74 10.26 6.94
CA ASN A 186 15.42 10.88 6.97
C ASN A 186 14.31 9.83 7.09
N PHE A 187 14.37 8.76 6.28
CA PHE A 187 13.41 7.67 6.36
C PHE A 187 13.50 6.91 7.69
N GLN A 188 14.71 6.70 8.21
CA GLN A 188 14.94 6.08 9.51
C GLN A 188 14.30 6.89 10.64
N ALA A 189 14.53 8.21 10.67
CA ALA A 189 13.93 9.10 11.67
C ALA A 189 12.40 9.08 11.60
N LYS A 190 11.83 9.17 10.39
CA LYS A 190 10.37 9.10 10.18
C LYS A 190 9.79 7.76 10.65
N TYR A 191 10.43 6.65 10.30
CA TYR A 191 10.00 5.32 10.67
C TYR A 191 9.95 5.16 12.20
N TYR A 192 11.04 5.51 12.89
CA TYR A 192 11.08 5.39 14.35
C TYR A 192 10.13 6.35 15.05
N ALA A 193 9.97 7.57 14.52
CA ALA A 193 8.96 8.50 15.04
C ALA A 193 7.57 7.88 14.94
N MET A 194 7.16 7.36 13.78
CA MET A 194 5.85 6.73 13.58
C MET A 194 5.63 5.50 14.46
N ARG A 195 6.67 4.69 14.67
CA ARG A 195 6.61 3.51 15.53
C ARG A 195 6.33 3.85 17.00
N ILE A 196 6.68 5.04 17.46
CA ILE A 196 6.36 5.49 18.84
C ILE A 196 4.87 5.82 18.99
N TRP A 197 4.19 6.19 17.90
CA TRP A 197 2.77 6.56 17.89
C TRP A 197 1.81 5.36 17.76
N LEU A 198 2.33 4.14 17.59
CA LEU A 198 1.55 2.89 17.50
C LEU A 198 1.85 1.96 18.67
#